data_AF-A0A0S8CUN0-F1
#
_entry.id   AF-A0A0S8CUN0-F1
#
_cell.length_a   1.000
_cell.length_b   1.000
_cell.length_c   1.000
_cell.angle_alpha   90.00
_cell.angle_beta   90.00
_cell.angle_gamma   90.00
#
_symmetry.space_group_name_H-M   'P 1'
#
loop_
_entity.id
_entity.type
_entity.pdbx_description
1 polymer ?
#
loop_
_entity_poly.entity_id
_entity_poly.type
_entity_poly.pdbx_seq_one_letter_code
_entity_poly.pdbx_strand_id
1 'polypeptide(L)'
;MEKTTSKRIAWHASIFCGTVISIWSVAAFLSGLAQVNWQLSELLRQYLIAVGLLQEFHTLSDFYTHIKGVEYIIAVLFLGAFPAFYTYLNRSKEGLISKT
;
A
#
# COMPACT_ATOMS: atom_id res chain seq x y z
N MET A 1 -28.07 -0.13 37.57
CA MET A 1 -26.60 -0.13 37.32
C MET A 1 -26.15 -1.16 36.28
N GLU A 2 -27.05 -1.94 35.66
CA GLU A 2 -26.70 -3.04 34.73
C GLU A 2 -26.31 -2.59 33.30
N LYS A 3 -26.90 -1.48 32.83
CA LYS A 3 -26.77 -0.99 31.45
C LYS A 3 -25.35 -0.55 31.06
N THR A 4 -24.54 -0.11 32.03
CA THR A 4 -23.17 0.38 31.80
C THR A 4 -22.17 -0.76 31.67
N THR A 5 -22.36 -1.86 32.40
CA THR A 5 -21.51 -3.05 32.35
C THR A 5 -21.66 -3.80 31.02
N SER A 6 -22.90 -3.95 30.52
CA SER A 6 -23.17 -4.60 29.24
C SER A 6 -22.55 -3.85 28.05
N LYS A 7 -22.57 -2.50 28.06
CA LYS A 7 -21.92 -1.66 27.04
C LYS A 7 -20.40 -1.82 27.02
N ARG A 8 -19.75 -1.99 28.18
CA ARG A 8 -18.30 -2.21 28.30
C ARG A 8 -17.88 -3.59 27.78
N ILE A 9 -18.70 -4.62 28.03
CA ILE A 9 -18.46 -5.98 27.52
C ILE A 9 -18.59 -6.01 25.99
N ALA A 10 -19.61 -5.37 25.42
CA ALA A 10 -19.77 -5.26 23.98
C ALA A 10 -18.61 -4.50 23.31
N TRP A 11 -18.08 -3.47 23.96
CA TRP A 11 -16.92 -2.71 23.47
C TRP A 11 -15.63 -3.56 23.46
N HIS A 12 -15.36 -4.31 24.54
CA HIS A 12 -14.21 -5.22 24.56
C HIS A 12 -14.36 -6.38 23.55
N ALA A 13 -15.56 -6.91 23.36
CA ALA A 13 -15.82 -7.95 22.36
C ALA A 13 -15.56 -7.46 20.92
N SER A 14 -15.96 -6.22 20.60
CA SER A 14 -15.67 -5.60 19.31
C SER A 14 -14.18 -5.43 19.05
N ILE A 15 -13.42 -5.02 20.07
CA ILE A 15 -11.96 -4.86 19.96
C ILE A 15 -11.30 -6.21 19.70
N PHE A 16 -11.68 -7.23 20.49
CA PHE A 16 -11.11 -8.57 20.34
C PHE A 16 -11.37 -9.15 18.95
N CYS A 17 -12.60 -9.05 18.46
CA CYS A 17 -12.95 -9.49 17.10
C CYS A 17 -12.13 -8.76 16.03
N GLY A 18 -12.02 -7.43 16.14
CA GLY A 18 -11.20 -6.63 15.24
C GLY A 18 -9.72 -7.04 15.23
N THR A 19 -9.16 -7.33 16.40
CA THR A 19 -7.76 -7.79 16.53
C THR A 19 -7.55 -9.16 15.90
N VAL A 20 -8.46 -10.11 16.08
CA VAL A 20 -8.34 -11.45 15.48
C VAL A 20 -8.38 -11.35 13.95
N ILE A 21 -9.28 -10.54 13.40
CA ILE A 21 -9.41 -10.34 11.95
C ILE A 21 -8.15 -9.67 11.39
N SER A 22 -7.60 -8.67 12.08
CA SER A 22 -6.40 -7.97 11.61
C SER A 22 -5.17 -8.87 11.63
N ILE A 23 -4.99 -9.68 12.68
CA ILE A 23 -3.91 -10.67 12.75
C ILE A 23 -4.02 -11.67 11.60
N TRP A 24 -5.22 -12.18 11.33
CA TRP A 24 -5.43 -13.13 10.23
C TRP A 24 -5.17 -12.49 8.85
N SER A 25 -5.66 -11.27 8.63
CA SER A 25 -5.45 -10.54 7.37
C SER A 25 -3.96 -10.28 7.09
N VAL A 26 -3.21 -9.89 8.13
CA VAL A 26 -1.76 -9.66 8.00
C VAL A 26 -1.03 -10.97 7.74
N ALA A 27 -1.41 -12.05 8.43
CA ALA A 27 -0.83 -13.37 8.21
C ALA A 27 -1.08 -13.89 6.79
N ALA A 28 -2.30 -13.75 6.26
CA ALA A 28 -2.64 -14.15 4.90
C ALA A 28 -1.85 -13.34 3.86
N PHE A 29 -1.73 -12.03 4.06
CA PHE A 29 -0.97 -11.16 3.18
C PHE A 29 0.52 -11.50 3.16
N LEU A 30 1.14 -11.65 4.34
CA LEU A 30 2.56 -12.02 4.48
C LEU A 30 2.84 -13.42 3.93
N SER A 31 1.92 -14.36 4.11
CA SER A 31 2.04 -15.71 3.53
C SER A 31 2.03 -15.67 2.01
N GLY A 32 1.14 -14.86 1.41
CA GLY A 32 1.15 -14.59 -0.03
C GLY A 32 2.49 -14.01 -0.50
N LEU A 33 3.00 -12.98 0.19
CA LEU A 33 4.31 -12.38 -0.12
C LEU A 33 5.46 -13.40 -0.03
N ALA A 34 5.43 -14.26 0.98
CA ALA A 34 6.45 -15.28 1.17
C ALA A 34 6.48 -16.31 0.02
N GLN A 35 5.31 -16.67 -0.52
CA GLN A 35 5.22 -17.60 -1.67
C GLN A 35 5.84 -17.02 -2.94
N VAL A 36 5.80 -15.70 -3.12
CA VAL A 36 6.33 -15.00 -4.31
C VAL A 36 7.72 -14.38 -4.09
N ASN A 37 8.52 -14.91 -3.16
CA ASN A 37 9.86 -14.39 -2.85
C ASN A 37 9.89 -12.88 -2.53
N TRP A 38 8.88 -12.38 -1.81
CA TRP A 38 8.73 -10.96 -1.44
C TRP A 38 8.57 -9.99 -2.63
N GLN A 39 8.25 -10.50 -3.82
CA GLN A 39 7.97 -9.67 -4.99
C GLN A 39 6.51 -9.20 -4.99
N LEU A 40 6.27 -7.99 -4.47
CA LEU A 40 4.94 -7.35 -4.45
C LEU A 40 4.29 -7.28 -5.84
N SER A 41 5.09 -7.07 -6.89
CA SER A 41 4.63 -7.01 -8.27
C SER A 41 4.06 -8.36 -8.75
N GLU A 42 4.65 -9.47 -8.31
CA GLU A 42 4.20 -10.80 -8.71
C GLU A 42 2.91 -11.19 -8.00
N LEU A 43 2.80 -10.87 -6.70
CA LEU A 43 1.55 -11.05 -5.94
C LEU A 43 0.40 -10.27 -6.58
N LEU A 44 0.66 -9.01 -6.96
CA LEU A 44 -0.31 -8.16 -7.61
C LEU A 44 -0.68 -8.70 -9.00
N ARG A 45 0.29 -9.22 -9.76
CA ARG A 45 0.05 -9.86 -11.06
C ARG A 45 -0.87 -11.08 -10.90
N GLN A 46 -0.57 -11.98 -9.98
CA GLN A 46 -1.38 -13.17 -9.70
C GLN A 46 -2.80 -12.78 -9.28
N TYR A 47 -2.95 -11.75 -8.44
CA TYR A 47 -4.25 -11.21 -8.06
C TYR A 47 -5.03 -10.65 -9.26
N LEU A 48 -4.39 -9.82 -10.09
CA LEU A 48 -5.01 -9.21 -11.27
C LEU A 48 -5.41 -10.26 -12.32
N ILE A 49 -4.61 -11.33 -12.48
CA ILE A 49 -4.96 -12.48 -13.33
C ILE A 49 -6.15 -13.23 -12.73
N ALA A 50 -6.15 -13.51 -11.42
CA ALA A 50 -7.24 -14.24 -10.75
C ALA A 50 -8.58 -13.49 -10.78
N VAL A 51 -8.55 -12.15 -10.77
CA VAL A 51 -9.74 -11.29 -10.91
C VAL A 51 -10.14 -11.09 -12.38
N GLY A 52 -9.33 -11.59 -13.33
CA GLY A 52 -9.60 -11.50 -14.76
C GLY A 52 -9.34 -10.12 -15.37
N LEU A 53 -8.62 -9.25 -14.66
CA LEU A 53 -8.23 -7.91 -15.12
C LEU A 53 -6.96 -7.93 -15.98
N LEU A 54 -6.20 -9.03 -15.95
CA LEU A 54 -4.95 -9.20 -16.69
C LEU A 54 -4.93 -10.56 -17.37
N GLN A 55 -4.59 -10.58 -18.65
CA GLN A 55 -4.42 -11.81 -19.43
C GLN A 55 -2.96 -12.29 -19.32
N GLU A 56 -2.74 -13.60 -19.32
CA GLU A 56 -1.39 -14.18 -19.23
C GLU A 56 -0.51 -13.73 -20.41
N PHE A 57 0.65 -13.16 -20.11
CA PHE A 57 1.57 -12.62 -21.11
C PHE A 57 2.25 -13.75 -21.89
N HIS A 58 2.13 -13.74 -23.22
CA HIS A 58 2.72 -14.78 -24.08
C HIS A 58 3.63 -14.26 -25.20
N THR A 59 3.89 -12.94 -25.35
CA THR A 59 4.72 -12.41 -26.46
C THR A 59 5.70 -11.29 -26.07
N LEU A 60 6.79 -11.15 -26.85
CA LEU A 60 7.82 -10.11 -26.70
C LEU A 60 7.29 -8.66 -26.83
N SER A 61 6.13 -8.48 -27.47
CA SER A 61 5.47 -7.17 -27.62
C SER A 61 4.96 -6.62 -26.28
N ASP A 62 4.53 -7.49 -25.35
CA ASP A 62 4.02 -7.07 -24.04
C ASP A 62 5.12 -6.49 -23.14
N PHE A 63 6.35 -6.99 -23.28
CA PHE A 63 7.52 -6.45 -22.57
C PHE A 63 7.82 -5.00 -22.96
N TYR A 64 7.58 -4.61 -24.21
CA TYR A 64 7.86 -3.25 -24.68
C TYR A 64 6.85 -2.23 -24.12
N THR A 65 5.58 -2.62 -24.01
CA THR A 65 4.54 -1.82 -23.35
C THR A 65 4.82 -1.66 -21.85
N HIS A 66 5.31 -2.72 -21.18
CA HIS A 66 5.63 -2.66 -19.77
C HIS A 66 6.83 -1.74 -19.48
N ILE A 67 7.89 -1.79 -20.29
CA ILE A 67 9.06 -0.92 -20.11
C ILE A 67 8.67 0.56 -20.29
N LYS A 68 7.88 0.89 -21.30
CA LYS A 68 7.35 2.27 -21.45
C LYS A 68 6.39 2.66 -20.33
N GLY A 69 5.55 1.72 -19.88
CA GLY A 69 4.65 1.96 -18.75
C GLY A 69 5.41 2.33 -17.46
N VAL A 70 6.51 1.63 -17.18
CA VAL A 70 7.39 1.93 -16.04
C VAL A 70 8.03 3.32 -16.19
N GLU A 71 8.46 3.69 -17.39
CA GLU A 71 9.01 5.02 -17.66
C GLU A 71 7.99 6.14 -17.34
N TYR A 72 6.72 5.98 -17.74
CA TYR A 72 5.67 6.94 -17.41
C TYR A 72 5.38 7.02 -15.90
N ILE A 73 5.37 5.90 -15.19
CA ILE A 73 5.16 5.87 -13.74
C ILE A 73 6.31 6.60 -13.03
N ILE A 74 7.55 6.37 -13.44
CA ILE A 74 8.73 7.06 -12.89
C ILE A 74 8.66 8.54 -13.21
N ALA A 75 8.25 8.93 -14.43
CA ALA A 75 8.11 10.33 -14.81
C ALA A 75 7.05 11.06 -13.96
N VAL A 76 5.88 10.44 -13.73
CA VAL A 76 4.82 11.00 -12.87
C VAL A 76 5.27 11.08 -11.41
N LEU A 77 5.92 10.02 -10.90
CA LEU A 77 6.49 10.02 -9.56
C LEU A 77 7.53 11.14 -9.40
N PHE A 78 8.42 11.31 -10.37
CA PHE A 78 9.43 12.36 -10.33
C PHE A 78 8.78 13.74 -10.36
N LEU A 79 7.81 13.96 -11.26
CA LEU A 79 7.13 15.25 -11.39
C LEU A 79 6.27 15.61 -10.17
N GLY A 80 5.75 14.63 -9.41
CA GLY A 80 5.02 14.87 -8.17
C GLY A 80 5.90 14.91 -6.91
N ALA A 81 6.82 13.97 -6.78
CA ALA A 81 7.69 13.85 -5.61
C ALA A 81 8.75 14.95 -5.57
N PHE A 82 9.27 15.39 -6.71
CA PHE A 82 10.26 16.47 -6.78
C PHE A 82 9.74 17.80 -6.24
N PRO A 83 8.59 18.35 -6.67
CA PRO A 83 8.06 19.59 -6.10
C PRO A 83 7.66 19.41 -4.63
N ALA A 84 7.10 18.25 -4.24
CA ALA A 84 6.79 17.99 -2.84
C ALA A 84 8.04 18.01 -1.95
N PHE A 85 9.13 17.40 -2.42
CA PHE A 85 10.43 17.40 -1.75
C PHE A 85 11.06 18.80 -1.72
N TYR A 86 10.98 19.54 -2.83
CA TYR A 86 11.45 20.92 -2.92
C TYR A 86 10.72 21.85 -1.93
N THR A 87 9.39 21.76 -1.88
CA THR A 87 8.58 22.51 -0.91
C THR A 87 8.92 22.10 0.52
N TYR A 88 9.18 20.82 0.80
CA TYR A 88 9.59 20.35 2.11
C TYR A 88 10.93 20.98 2.58
N LEU A 89 11.93 21.04 1.70
CA LEU A 89 13.21 21.69 2.01
C LEU A 89 13.05 23.20 2.19
N ASN A 90 12.27 23.87 1.35
CA ASN A 90 12.06 25.32 1.46
C ASN A 90 11.28 25.71 2.72
N ARG A 91 10.27 24.93 3.15
CA ARG A 91 9.59 25.14 4.43
C ARG A 91 10.53 25.01 5.63
N SER A 92 11.53 24.14 5.52
CA SER A 92 12.55 23.96 6.57
C SER A 92 13.49 25.17 6.66
N LYS A 93 13.77 25.85 5.54
CA LYS A 93 14.55 27.11 5.52
C LYS A 93 13.77 28.29 6.08
N GLU A 94 12.49 28.45 5.74
CA GLU A 94 11.66 29.55 6.26
C GLU A 94 11.45 29.45 7.78
N GLY A 95 11.28 28.23 8.32
CA GLY A 95 11.20 28.01 9.76
C GLY A 95 12.50 28.29 10.53
N LEU A 96 13.66 28.23 9.86
CA LEU A 96 14.97 28.57 10.43
C LEU A 96 15.24 30.08 10.39
N ILE A 97 14.83 30.78 9.32
CA ILE A 97 15.01 32.24 9.19
C ILE A 97 14.09 33.00 10.14
N SER A 98 12.89 32.50 10.45
CA SER A 98 11.98 33.13 11.43
C SER A 98 12.47 33.04 12.90
N LYS A 99 13.53 32.27 13.17
CA LYS A 99 14.05 32.03 14.52
C LYS A 99 15.38 32.74 14.81
N THR A 100 15.89 33.53 13.86
CA THR A 100 17.07 34.41 14.03
C THR A 100 16.60 35.86 14.01
#